data_AF-A0A958RFE4-F1
#
_entry.id   AF-A0A958RFE4-F1
#
_cell.length_a   1.000
_cell.length_b   1.000
_cell.length_c   1.000
_cell.angle_alpha   90.00
_cell.angle_beta   90.00
_cell.angle_gamma   90.00
#
_symmetry.space_group_name_H-M   'P 1'
#
loop_
_entity.id
_entity.type
_entity.pdbx_description
1 polymer ?
#
loop_
_entity_poly.entity_id
_entity_poly.type
_entity_poly.pdbx_seq_one_letter_code
_entity_poly.pdbx_strand_id
1 'polypeptide(L)'
;MSGLSSENNWLSLSEYSAEYGLSVSTLRRRIKGNQIRYKLVNGKYFLPRHDSNPYTKASAPVPTSEAKDPVVGGSDNSFHTAKSLLDELKKAYMQSLQSKEEQILQLKQQITDLKTLVMYLEREVEKSGSSNSPN
;
A
#
# COMPACT_ATOMS: atom_id res chain seq x y z
N MET A 1 -36.91 12.20 11.60
CA MET A 1 -35.72 11.57 10.99
C MET A 1 -34.53 12.43 11.34
N SER A 2 -33.87 12.12 12.46
CA SER A 2 -32.79 12.93 13.03
C SER A 2 -31.78 11.98 13.68
N GLY A 3 -30.50 12.13 13.33
CA GLY A 3 -29.41 11.38 13.93
C GLY A 3 -28.47 10.74 12.90
N LEU A 4 -27.66 11.56 12.20
CA LEU A 4 -26.43 11.05 11.60
C LEU A 4 -25.33 11.15 12.66
N SER A 5 -25.06 9.98 13.22
CA SER A 5 -24.09 9.60 14.23
C SER A 5 -22.74 10.34 14.12
N SER A 6 -22.31 10.95 15.23
CA SER A 6 -21.00 11.61 15.43
C SER A 6 -19.81 10.63 15.54
N GLU A 7 -19.87 9.47 14.87
CA GLU A 7 -19.02 8.32 15.20
C GLU A 7 -17.79 8.12 14.29
N ASN A 8 -17.45 9.03 13.37
CA ASN A 8 -16.15 8.99 12.68
C ASN A 8 -15.66 10.38 12.29
N ASN A 9 -15.20 11.14 13.29
CA ASN A 9 -14.58 12.46 13.08
C ASN A 9 -13.16 12.38 12.47
N TRP A 10 -12.72 11.21 11.99
CA TRP A 10 -11.39 10.97 11.45
C TRP A 10 -11.51 10.35 10.06
N LEU A 11 -11.06 11.09 9.06
CA LEU A 11 -11.10 10.71 7.65
C LEU A 11 -9.72 10.24 7.20
N SER A 12 -9.67 9.17 6.41
CA SER A 12 -8.44 8.77 5.73
C SER A 12 -8.00 9.85 4.73
N LEU A 13 -6.73 9.82 4.29
CA LEU A 13 -6.25 10.77 3.27
C LEU A 13 -7.09 10.75 1.99
N SER A 14 -7.64 9.59 1.62
CA SER A 14 -8.47 9.44 0.43
C SER A 14 -9.81 10.14 0.61
N GLU A 15 -10.46 9.93 1.75
CA GLU A 15 -11.77 10.54 2.06
C GLU A 15 -11.62 12.05 2.26
N TYR A 16 -10.58 12.48 2.98
CA TYR A 16 -10.28 13.90 3.16
C TYR A 16 -9.96 14.59 1.82
N SER A 17 -9.30 13.89 0.90
CA SER A 17 -9.04 14.41 -0.45
C SER A 17 -10.33 14.64 -1.24
N ALA A 18 -11.30 13.72 -1.13
CA ALA A 18 -12.58 13.81 -1.80
C ALA A 18 -13.48 14.91 -1.20
N GLU A 19 -13.47 15.07 0.13
CA GLU A 19 -14.30 16.03 0.85
C GLU A 19 -13.82 17.49 0.67
N TYR A 20 -12.51 17.73 0.68
CA TYR A 20 -11.95 19.10 0.67
C TYR A 20 -11.24 19.48 -0.63
N GLY A 21 -11.23 18.60 -1.64
CA GLY A 21 -10.60 18.85 -2.94
C GLY A 21 -9.07 19.00 -2.89
N LEU A 22 -8.43 18.49 -1.84
CA LEU A 22 -6.97 18.56 -1.66
C LEU A 22 -6.32 17.26 -2.06
N SER A 23 -5.28 17.29 -2.92
CA SER A 23 -4.60 16.05 -3.31
C SER A 23 -3.95 15.33 -2.11
N VAL A 24 -3.94 14.00 -2.15
CA VAL A 24 -3.27 13.15 -1.15
C VAL A 24 -1.80 13.55 -0.96
N SER A 25 -1.11 13.94 -2.03
CA SER A 25 0.28 14.41 -1.98
C SER A 25 0.43 15.71 -1.18
N THR A 26 -0.50 16.65 -1.36
CA THR A 26 -0.56 17.90 -0.58
C THR A 26 -0.77 17.58 0.91
N LEU A 27 -1.68 16.66 1.23
CA LEU A 27 -1.93 16.22 2.60
C LEU A 27 -0.68 15.58 3.22
N ARG A 28 0.00 14.65 2.51
CA ARG A 28 1.25 14.01 2.97
C ARG A 28 2.38 15.00 3.23
N ARG A 29 2.57 15.99 2.34
CA ARG A 29 3.59 17.05 2.53
C ARG A 29 3.31 17.87 3.78
N ARG A 30 2.03 18.18 4.04
CA ARG A 30 1.61 18.95 5.20
C ARG A 30 1.71 18.17 6.51
N ILE A 31 1.44 16.86 6.49
CA ILE A 31 1.72 15.96 7.61
C ILE A 31 3.22 15.98 7.93
N LYS A 32 4.08 15.79 6.91
CA LYS A 32 5.54 15.82 7.07
C LYS A 32 6.06 17.18 7.56
N GLY A 33 5.39 18.27 7.18
CA GLY A 33 5.72 19.63 7.61
C GLY A 33 5.07 20.07 8.92
N ASN A 34 4.43 19.15 9.68
CA ASN A 34 3.70 19.43 10.92
C ASN A 34 2.66 20.56 10.82
N GLN A 35 2.13 20.81 9.61
CA GLN A 35 1.17 21.87 9.35
C GLN A 35 -0.26 21.47 9.71
N ILE A 36 -0.52 20.16 9.87
CA ILE A 36 -1.86 19.61 10.10
C ILE A 36 -1.83 18.52 11.17
N ARG A 37 -2.90 18.44 11.96
CA ARG A 37 -3.07 17.38 12.96
C ARG A 37 -3.38 16.06 12.26
N TYR A 38 -2.68 15.00 12.63
CA TYR A 38 -2.87 13.67 12.06
C TYR A 38 -2.82 12.59 13.15
N LYS A 39 -3.45 11.45 12.86
CA LYS A 39 -3.35 10.21 13.64
C LYS A 39 -2.85 9.10 12.73
N LEU A 40 -1.83 8.36 13.16
CA LEU A 40 -1.36 7.16 12.47
C LEU A 40 -1.96 5.95 13.16
N VAL A 41 -2.81 5.19 12.46
CA VAL A 41 -3.41 3.95 12.97
C VAL A 41 -3.18 2.86 11.93
N ASN A 42 -2.54 1.76 12.33
CA ASN A 42 -2.24 0.60 11.47
C ASN A 42 -1.56 0.99 10.14
N GLY A 43 -0.61 1.94 10.19
CA GLY A 43 0.12 2.43 9.01
C GLY A 43 -0.68 3.36 8.09
N LYS A 44 -1.92 3.72 8.45
CA LYS A 44 -2.77 4.65 7.69
C LYS A 44 -2.89 5.98 8.42
N TYR A 45 -2.81 7.07 7.65
CA TYR A 45 -2.98 8.42 8.16
C TYR A 45 -4.46 8.81 8.16
N PHE A 46 -4.90 9.35 9.29
CA PHE A 46 -6.23 9.88 9.49
C PHE A 46 -6.14 11.35 9.89
N LEU A 47 -7.06 12.15 9.36
CA LEU A 47 -7.19 13.58 9.57
C LEU A 47 -8.55 13.90 10.19
N PRO A 48 -8.64 14.83 11.14
CA PRO A 48 -9.92 15.20 11.73
C PRO A 48 -10.82 15.88 10.69
N ARG A 49 -12.11 15.56 10.68
CA ARG A 49 -13.10 16.28 9.86
C ARG A 49 -13.25 17.71 10.39
N HIS A 50 -13.19 18.69 9.50
CA HIS A 50 -13.32 20.10 9.81
C HIS A 50 -14.51 20.70 9.07
N ASP A 51 -15.43 21.40 9.76
CA ASP A 51 -16.63 21.96 9.12
C ASP A 51 -16.34 23.07 8.09
N SER A 52 -15.10 23.56 8.05
CA SER A 52 -14.59 24.47 7.04
C SER A 52 -13.13 24.14 6.76
N ASN A 53 -12.68 24.25 5.51
CA ASN A 53 -11.27 24.01 5.15
C ASN A 53 -10.39 25.06 5.85
N PRO A 54 -9.63 24.71 6.91
CA PRO A 54 -8.83 25.71 7.63
C PRO A 54 -7.60 26.14 6.80
N TYR A 55 -7.36 25.50 5.65
CA TYR A 55 -6.18 25.71 4.81
C TYR A 55 -6.46 26.55 3.56
N THR A 56 -7.67 27.09 3.38
CA THR A 56 -8.01 28.06 2.33
C THR A 56 -8.02 29.51 2.79
N LYS A 57 -7.73 29.82 4.06
CA LYS A 57 -7.68 31.20 4.56
C LYS A 57 -6.26 31.66 4.87
N ALA A 58 -5.80 32.60 4.04
CA ALA A 58 -4.72 33.57 4.22
C ALA A 58 -3.25 33.11 4.05
N SER A 59 -2.79 33.01 2.80
CA SER A 59 -1.57 33.77 2.45
C SER A 59 -2.02 35.20 2.15
N ALA A 60 -1.82 36.10 3.10
CA ALA A 60 -1.77 37.53 2.81
C ALA A 60 -0.59 37.82 1.84
N PRO A 61 -0.68 38.84 0.98
CA PRO A 61 0.40 39.21 0.07
C PRO A 61 1.59 39.72 0.89
N VAL A 62 2.70 38.99 0.86
CA VAL A 62 3.99 39.48 1.37
C VAL A 62 4.49 40.54 0.38
N PRO A 63 4.90 41.73 0.84
CA PRO A 63 5.35 42.80 -0.03
C PRO A 63 6.62 42.38 -0.77
N THR A 64 6.62 42.73 -2.06
CA THR A 64 7.74 42.72 -3.00
C THR A 64 9.03 43.26 -2.39
N SER A 65 10.10 42.49 -2.47
CA SER A 65 11.44 43.04 -2.61
C SER A 65 12.14 42.30 -3.75
N GLU A 66 12.22 42.99 -4.88
CA GLU A 66 13.01 42.65 -6.04
C GLU A 66 14.50 42.62 -5.66
N ALA A 67 15.23 41.59 -6.10
CA ALA A 67 16.23 41.71 -7.17
C ALA A 67 17.31 40.61 -7.11
N LYS A 68 17.59 40.08 -8.31
CA LYS A 68 18.83 39.46 -8.84
C LYS A 68 18.89 37.92 -8.98
N ASP A 69 18.86 37.54 -10.26
CA ASP A 69 19.12 36.28 -10.97
C ASP A 69 20.51 35.63 -10.66
N PRO A 70 20.91 34.44 -11.20
CA PRO A 70 20.24 33.52 -12.15
C PRO A 70 20.24 32.00 -11.80
N VAL A 71 19.18 31.32 -12.27
CA VAL A 71 19.09 30.03 -13.00
C VAL A 71 20.25 28.98 -12.94
N VAL A 72 19.82 27.73 -12.70
CA VAL A 72 20.36 26.38 -13.08
C VAL A 72 21.23 25.62 -12.05
N GLY A 73 20.71 24.46 -11.61
CA GLY A 73 21.49 23.40 -10.95
C GLY A 73 20.72 22.37 -10.10
N GLY A 74 19.40 22.53 -9.85
CA GLY A 74 18.66 21.69 -8.89
C GLY A 74 17.76 20.58 -9.46
N SER A 75 17.48 20.58 -10.76
CA SER A 75 16.43 19.72 -11.35
C SER A 75 16.89 18.28 -11.63
N ASP A 76 18.17 18.08 -11.97
CA ASP A 76 18.68 16.78 -12.39
C ASP A 76 18.72 15.79 -11.22
N ASN A 77 19.06 16.26 -10.02
CA ASN A 77 19.09 15.41 -8.82
C ASN A 77 17.70 14.88 -8.44
N SER A 78 16.65 15.68 -8.60
CA SER A 78 15.28 15.23 -8.32
C SER A 78 14.80 14.20 -9.35
N PHE A 79 15.15 14.39 -10.63
CA PHE A 79 14.80 13.46 -11.69
C PHE A 79 15.58 12.14 -11.57
N HIS A 80 16.88 12.20 -11.27
CA HIS A 80 17.70 11.02 -11.01
C HIS A 80 17.21 10.25 -9.78
N THR A 81 16.86 10.93 -8.69
CA THR A 81 16.27 10.29 -7.51
C THR A 81 14.97 9.57 -7.84
N ALA A 82 14.07 10.21 -8.59
CA ALA A 82 12.82 9.59 -9.03
C ALA A 82 13.07 8.36 -9.92
N LYS A 83 14.06 8.42 -10.81
CA LYS A 83 14.46 7.30 -11.66
C LYS A 83 15.05 6.13 -10.86
N SER A 84 15.97 6.40 -9.92
CA SER A 84 16.56 5.37 -9.06
C SER A 84 15.50 4.66 -8.22
N LEU A 85 14.53 5.41 -7.66
CA LEU A 85 13.41 4.82 -6.93
C LEU A 85 12.51 3.96 -7.83
N LEU A 86 12.29 4.37 -9.07
CA LEU A 86 11.52 3.58 -10.05
C LEU A 86 12.24 2.28 -10.40
N ASP A 87 13.56 2.33 -10.58
CA ASP A 87 14.38 1.16 -10.90
C ASP A 87 14.43 0.19 -9.71
N GLU A 88 14.55 0.73 -8.49
CA GLU A 88 14.45 -0.06 -7.25
C GLU A 88 13.07 -0.71 -7.10
N LEU A 89 11.99 0.03 -7.38
CA LEU A 89 10.63 -0.51 -7.34
C LEU A 89 10.42 -1.63 -8.36
N LYS A 90 10.89 -1.43 -9.60
CA LYS A 90 10.84 -2.46 -10.64
C LYS A 90 11.60 -3.71 -10.22
N LYS A 91 12.81 -3.53 -9.66
CA LYS A 91 13.63 -4.63 -9.16
C LYS A 91 12.92 -5.39 -8.03
N ALA A 92 12.38 -4.68 -7.05
CA ALA A 92 11.65 -5.30 -5.94
C ALA A 92 10.39 -6.05 -6.42
N TYR A 93 9.66 -5.48 -7.38
CA TYR A 93 8.51 -6.12 -8.00
C TYR A 93 8.90 -7.42 -8.73
N MET A 94 9.95 -7.36 -9.56
CA MET A 94 10.47 -8.55 -10.26
C MET A 94 10.91 -9.64 -9.28
N GLN A 95 11.64 -9.27 -8.22
CA GLN A 95 12.05 -10.22 -7.19
C GLN A 95 10.86 -10.84 -6.47
N SER A 96 9.84 -10.04 -6.13
CA SER A 96 8.62 -10.56 -5.51
C SER A 96 7.85 -11.48 -6.46
N LEU A 97 7.85 -11.21 -7.76
CA LEU A 97 7.21 -12.05 -8.76
C LEU A 97 7.94 -13.39 -8.90
N GLN A 98 9.26 -13.36 -9.06
CA GLN A 98 10.10 -14.56 -9.14
C GLN A 98 9.96 -15.45 -7.90
N SER A 99 10.00 -14.86 -6.70
CA SER A 99 9.82 -15.62 -5.46
C SER A 99 8.45 -16.29 -5.37
N LYS A 100 7.39 -15.63 -5.86
CA LYS A 100 6.05 -16.23 -5.94
C LYS A 100 5.99 -17.36 -6.99
N GLU A 101 6.65 -17.21 -8.12
CA GLU A 101 6.75 -18.27 -9.15
C GLU A 101 7.48 -19.51 -8.61
N GLU A 102 8.59 -19.33 -7.88
CA GLU A 102 9.31 -20.40 -7.20
C GLU A 102 8.43 -21.09 -6.15
N GLN A 103 7.68 -20.34 -5.35
CA GLN A 103 6.76 -20.89 -4.37
C GLN A 103 5.66 -21.73 -5.04
N ILE A 104 5.11 -21.28 -6.16
CA ILE A 104 4.13 -22.04 -6.94
C ILE A 104 4.74 -23.35 -7.43
N LEU A 105 5.99 -23.32 -7.91
CA LEU A 105 6.69 -24.50 -8.39
C LEU A 105 6.91 -25.53 -7.27
N GLN A 106 7.33 -25.08 -6.09
CA GLN A 106 7.48 -25.93 -4.91
C GLN A 106 6.16 -26.56 -4.47
N LEU A 107 5.08 -25.77 -4.40
CA LEU A 107 3.76 -26.27 -4.04
C LEU A 107 3.24 -27.31 -5.04
N LYS A 108 3.45 -27.09 -6.35
CA LYS A 108 3.10 -28.06 -7.39
C LYS A 108 3.85 -29.39 -7.22
N GLN A 109 5.13 -29.32 -6.85
CA GLN A 109 5.91 -30.52 -6.56
C GLN A 109 5.35 -31.26 -5.34
N GLN A 110 5.12 -30.56 -4.22
CA GLN A 110 4.55 -31.14 -3.01
C GLN A 110 3.17 -31.79 -3.26
N ILE A 111 2.31 -31.16 -4.07
CA ILE A 111 1.02 -31.75 -4.47
C ILE A 111 1.23 -33.05 -5.25
N THR A 112 2.24 -33.09 -6.14
CA THR A 112 2.54 -34.28 -6.93
C THR A 112 3.05 -35.42 -6.05
N ASP A 113 3.95 -35.12 -5.11
CA ASP A 113 4.49 -36.09 -4.17
C ASP A 113 3.38 -36.64 -3.25
N LEU A 114 2.53 -35.77 -2.72
CA LEU A 114 1.38 -36.17 -1.90
C LEU A 114 0.38 -37.03 -2.69
N LYS A 115 0.07 -36.68 -3.94
CA LYS A 115 -0.79 -37.51 -4.81
C LYS A 115 -0.18 -38.90 -5.03
N THR A 116 1.13 -38.97 -5.24
CA THR A 116 1.84 -40.25 -5.42
C THR A 116 1.75 -41.10 -4.15
N LEU A 117 1.91 -40.47 -2.98
CA LEU A 117 1.77 -41.15 -1.69
C LEU A 117 0.34 -41.68 -1.49
N VAL A 118 -0.67 -40.86 -1.77
CA VAL A 118 -2.08 -41.28 -1.71
C VAL A 118 -2.33 -42.47 -2.61
N MET A 119 -1.90 -42.42 -3.88
CA MET A 119 -2.04 -43.54 -4.82
C MET A 119 -1.37 -44.83 -4.32
N TYR A 120 -0.20 -44.72 -3.70
CA TYR A 120 0.50 -45.87 -3.12
C TYR A 120 -0.27 -46.46 -1.94
N LEU A 121 -0.73 -45.60 -1.02
CA LEU A 121 -1.48 -46.03 0.16
C LEU A 121 -2.84 -46.64 -0.22
N GLU A 122 -3.56 -46.06 -1.18
CA GLU A 122 -4.81 -46.60 -1.71
C GLU A 122 -4.62 -48.02 -2.27
N ARG A 123 -3.53 -48.25 -3.01
CA ARG A 123 -3.18 -49.58 -3.53
C ARG A 123 -2.85 -50.58 -2.40
N GLU A 124 -2.11 -50.15 -1.37
CA GLU A 124 -1.77 -51.03 -0.25
C GLU A 124 -3.00 -51.37 0.62
N VAL A 125 -3.94 -50.42 0.75
CA VAL A 125 -5.24 -50.66 1.40
C VAL A 125 -6.08 -51.64 0.60
N GLU A 126 -6.18 -51.49 -0.72
CA GLU A 126 -6.92 -52.40 -1.60
C GLU A 126 -6.37 -53.84 -1.52
N LYS A 127 -5.05 -53.98 -1.52
CA LYS A 127 -4.35 -55.26 -1.35
C LYS A 127 -4.60 -55.89 0.02
N SER A 128 -4.59 -55.10 1.09
CA SER A 128 -4.81 -55.56 2.46
C SER A 128 -6.30 -55.85 2.76
N GLY A 129 -7.21 -55.14 2.12
CA GLY A 129 -8.65 -55.40 2.18
C GLY A 129 -9.05 -56.68 1.44
N SER A 130 -8.38 -56.98 0.33
CA SER A 130 -8.63 -58.21 -0.44
C SER A 130 -8.14 -59.49 0.25
N SER A 131 -7.16 -59.40 1.15
CA SER A 131 -6.64 -60.56 1.91
C SER A 131 -7.43 -60.88 3.18
N ASN A 132 -8.43 -60.07 3.55
CA ASN A 132 -9.19 -60.22 4.79
C ASN A 132 -10.65 -60.65 4.58
N SER A 133 -10.96 -61.38 3.50
CA SER A 133 -12.26 -62.05 3.33
C SER A 133 -12.18 -63.46 3.93
N PRO A 134 -12.74 -63.72 5.12
CA PRO A 134 -12.86 -65.07 5.66
C PRO A 134 -14.01 -65.78 4.92
N ASN A 135 -13.77 -67.03 4.56
CA ASN A 135 -14.75 -67.97 4.01
C ASN A 135 -15.87 -68.24 5.03
#